data_AF-A0A4Y7WEE4-F1
#
_entry.id   AF-A0A4Y7WEE4-F1
#
_cell.length_a   1.000
_cell.length_b   1.000
_cell.length_c   1.000
_cell.angle_alpha   90.00
_cell.angle_beta   90.00
_cell.angle_gamma   90.00
#
_symmetry.space_group_name_H-M   'P 1'
#
loop_
_entity.id
_entity.type
_entity.pdbx_description
1 polymer ?
#
loop_
_entity_poly.entity_id
_entity_poly.type
_entity_poly.pdbx_seq_one_letter_code
_entity_poly.pdbx_strand_id
1 'polypeptide(L)'
;MEFSISYLSFYVIEIDQQKDQRTYSHYQTLDEATFDNSALSQFLEGELKRVVKRKAQSHPNHAQAPTKLGEFVTEGSHPLESNPNYALFQRALHAQTSADFKKESEAFVETYVQTSAVRGGVFLVCQAKPKKYFDDLFLFLLKCDFQDDVAVLSDANTLVKKVERAITTKNMKSIQYPYMIEEGMLEYNKVKIHQSSHARYFEDFLPFVTYGDPMPEVIKSQVQTMVQDHVNETFSSESSERQEMEERLESWSASETRELQEQLNHHQVVEATAAITAHIPDSKTTIKLGEVVVKFPLDAYGDNVHLAKFNDRYVLVVDAEQVTFDKNASPIEFLKPDHLEAVIQRMQAGDE
;
A
#
# COMPACT_ATOMS: atom_id res chain seq x y z
N MET A 1 4.03 5.17 20.66
CA MET A 1 3.25 3.98 21.03
C MET A 1 4.13 2.87 21.55
N GLU A 2 3.81 2.38 22.74
CA GLU A 2 4.33 1.17 23.38
C GLU A 2 3.12 0.25 23.61
N PHE A 3 3.33 -1.06 23.57
CA PHE A 3 2.27 -2.05 23.73
C PHE A 3 2.57 -2.94 24.94
N SER A 4 1.54 -3.26 25.73
CA SER A 4 1.54 -4.44 26.60
C SER A 4 0.98 -5.62 25.82
N ILE A 5 1.58 -6.80 26.00
CA ILE A 5 1.16 -8.01 25.30
C ILE A 5 0.33 -8.82 26.27
N SER A 6 -0.93 -9.05 25.92
CA SER A 6 -1.85 -9.86 26.72
C SER A 6 -1.63 -11.34 26.48
N TYR A 7 -1.49 -11.73 25.21
CA TYR A 7 -1.13 -13.09 24.82
C TYR A 7 -0.21 -13.12 23.59
N LEU A 8 0.70 -14.10 23.55
CA LEU A 8 1.55 -14.38 22.41
C LEU A 8 1.66 -15.88 22.16
N SER A 9 1.24 -16.35 20.98
CA SER A 9 1.40 -17.73 20.54
C SER A 9 2.55 -17.85 19.55
N PHE A 10 3.45 -18.80 19.78
CA PHE A 10 4.66 -19.03 19.00
C PHE A 10 4.59 -20.36 18.24
N TYR A 11 4.79 -20.29 16.93
CA TYR A 11 4.80 -21.46 16.05
C TYR A 11 6.04 -21.50 15.17
N VAL A 12 6.55 -22.71 14.95
CA VAL A 12 7.61 -23.00 13.99
C VAL A 12 7.01 -23.67 12.78
N ILE A 13 7.29 -23.16 11.59
CA ILE A 13 6.86 -23.71 10.31
C ILE A 13 8.06 -24.31 9.60
N GLU A 14 7.92 -25.57 9.22
CA GLU A 14 8.93 -26.35 8.50
C GLU A 14 8.37 -26.79 7.16
N ILE A 15 9.19 -26.67 6.12
CA ILE A 15 8.83 -27.06 4.76
C ILE A 15 9.94 -27.97 4.25
N ASP A 16 9.58 -29.21 3.98
CA ASP A 16 10.41 -30.13 3.23
C ASP A 16 10.03 -30.01 1.75
N GLN A 17 10.82 -29.26 1.00
CA GLN A 17 10.61 -29.06 -0.45
C GLN A 17 10.78 -30.36 -1.25
N GLN A 18 11.52 -31.35 -0.74
CA GLN A 18 11.75 -32.61 -1.45
C GLN A 18 10.55 -33.56 -1.32
N LYS A 19 9.80 -33.46 -0.21
CA LYS A 19 8.64 -34.31 0.08
C LYS A 19 7.29 -33.59 -0.07
N ASP A 20 7.31 -32.30 -0.48
CA ASP A 20 6.16 -31.37 -0.44
C ASP A 20 5.39 -31.44 0.89
N GLN A 21 6.14 -31.62 1.99
CA GLN A 21 5.57 -31.74 3.31
C GLN A 21 5.66 -30.40 4.02
N ARG A 22 4.52 -29.89 4.48
CA ARG A 22 4.40 -28.60 5.18
C ARG A 22 3.82 -28.88 6.54
N THR A 23 4.61 -28.64 7.58
CA THR A 23 4.23 -28.91 8.96
C THR A 23 4.48 -27.69 9.81
N TYR A 24 3.73 -27.58 10.91
CA TYR A 24 3.98 -26.59 11.93
C TYR A 24 3.98 -27.25 13.31
N SER A 25 4.73 -26.64 14.23
CA SER A 25 4.77 -27.03 15.64
C SER A 25 4.42 -25.84 16.51
N HIS A 26 3.45 -26.00 17.40
CA HIS A 26 3.20 -25.04 18.49
C HIS A 26 4.29 -25.21 19.54
N TYR A 27 4.94 -24.11 19.92
CA TYR A 27 6.00 -24.15 20.93
C TYR A 27 5.46 -23.75 22.30
N GLN A 28 4.84 -22.58 22.38
CA GLN A 28 4.26 -22.06 23.61
C GLN A 28 3.26 -20.95 23.33
N THR A 29 2.36 -20.74 24.28
CA THR A 29 1.54 -19.53 24.36
C THR A 29 1.84 -18.87 25.70
N LEU A 30 2.25 -17.60 25.65
CA LEU A 30 2.60 -16.79 26.81
C LEU A 30 1.46 -15.83 27.11
N ASP A 31 1.17 -15.64 28.39
CA ASP A 31 0.37 -14.53 28.90
C ASP A 31 1.26 -13.31 29.22
N GLU A 32 0.67 -12.20 29.66
CA GLU A 32 1.39 -10.97 29.97
C GLU A 32 2.57 -11.18 30.94
N ALA A 33 2.33 -11.85 32.08
CA ALA A 33 3.34 -12.03 33.10
C ALA A 33 4.51 -12.93 32.63
N THR A 34 4.21 -13.98 31.87
CA THR A 34 5.24 -14.86 31.31
C THR A 34 5.97 -14.23 30.13
N PHE A 35 5.29 -13.40 29.34
CA PHE A 35 5.88 -12.68 28.22
C PHE A 35 6.90 -11.64 28.70
N ASP A 36 6.56 -10.82 29.69
CA ASP A 36 7.43 -9.73 30.18
C ASP A 36 8.76 -10.26 30.73
N ASN A 37 8.78 -11.48 31.26
CA ASN A 37 9.98 -12.14 31.77
C ASN A 37 10.70 -13.00 30.71
N SER A 38 10.25 -12.99 29.46
CA SER A 38 10.80 -13.81 28.38
C SER A 38 11.78 -13.06 27.48
N ALA A 39 12.68 -13.79 26.83
CA ALA A 39 13.55 -13.22 25.79
C ALA A 39 12.78 -12.72 24.55
N LEU A 40 11.52 -13.13 24.35
CA LEU A 40 10.67 -12.62 23.27
C LEU A 40 10.25 -11.16 23.49
N SER A 41 10.20 -10.71 24.75
CA SER A 41 9.92 -9.31 25.08
C SER A 41 10.91 -8.36 24.41
N GLN A 42 12.21 -8.64 24.59
CA GLN A 42 13.28 -7.87 23.94
C GLN A 42 13.26 -8.01 22.41
N PHE A 43 12.91 -9.18 21.89
CA PHE A 43 12.83 -9.42 20.44
C PHE A 43 11.72 -8.61 19.76
N LEU A 44 10.54 -8.51 20.38
CA LEU A 44 9.39 -7.77 19.84
C LEU A 44 9.42 -6.28 20.24
N GLU A 45 10.36 -5.87 21.08
CA GLU A 45 10.48 -4.50 21.55
C GLU A 45 10.66 -3.52 20.38
N GLY A 46 9.75 -2.56 20.27
CA GLY A 46 9.77 -1.55 19.21
C GLY A 46 9.32 -2.05 17.84
N GLU A 47 9.19 -3.36 17.59
CA GLU A 47 8.74 -3.90 16.31
C GLU A 47 7.25 -3.63 16.07
N LEU A 48 6.38 -3.85 17.07
CA LEU A 48 4.95 -3.49 16.97
C LEU A 48 4.77 -1.99 16.69
N LYS A 49 5.59 -1.14 17.32
CA LYS A 49 5.62 0.30 17.07
C LYS A 49 6.01 0.62 15.62
N ARG A 50 6.96 -0.12 15.03
CA ARG A 50 7.34 0.02 13.62
C ARG A 50 6.19 -0.40 12.71
N VAL A 51 5.54 -1.53 12.99
CA VAL A 51 4.37 -2.01 12.24
C VAL A 51 3.27 -0.94 12.21
N VAL A 52 2.95 -0.36 13.37
CA VAL A 52 1.92 0.68 13.49
C VAL A 52 2.31 1.97 12.75
N LYS A 53 3.57 2.40 12.85
CA LYS A 53 4.05 3.64 12.19
C LYS A 53 4.21 3.54 10.67
N ARG A 54 4.26 2.33 10.10
CA ARG A 54 4.33 2.17 8.64
C ARG A 54 3.06 2.73 8.02
N LYS A 55 3.24 3.73 7.15
CA LYS A 55 2.17 4.26 6.31
C LYS A 55 1.66 3.15 5.39
N ALA A 56 0.34 3.01 5.35
CA ALA A 56 -0.36 2.13 4.45
C ALA A 56 -1.33 2.97 3.61
N GLN A 57 -1.58 2.51 2.40
CA GLN A 57 -2.50 3.16 1.47
C GLN A 57 -3.53 2.13 1.04
N SER A 58 -4.79 2.57 0.90
CA SER A 58 -5.84 1.75 0.27
C SER A 58 -5.48 1.47 -1.18
N HIS A 59 -5.02 2.50 -1.90
CA HIS A 59 -4.51 2.40 -3.26
C HIS A 59 -3.00 2.66 -3.27
N PRO A 60 -2.18 1.61 -3.38
CA PRO A 60 -0.73 1.77 -3.38
C PRO A 60 -0.24 2.45 -4.66
N ASN A 61 0.89 3.16 -4.60
CA ASN A 61 1.50 3.77 -5.80
C ASN A 61 1.87 2.75 -6.90
N HIS A 62 2.05 1.48 -6.54
CA HIS A 62 2.36 0.39 -7.47
C HIS A 62 1.90 -0.96 -6.89
N ALA A 63 1.62 -1.93 -7.75
CA ALA A 63 1.08 -3.26 -7.37
C ALA A 63 1.93 -4.00 -6.32
N GLN A 64 3.24 -3.78 -6.31
CA GLN A 64 4.17 -4.43 -5.39
C GLN A 64 4.49 -3.58 -4.15
N ALA A 65 3.60 -2.64 -3.76
CA ALA A 65 3.82 -1.84 -2.57
C ALA A 65 3.92 -2.72 -1.33
N PRO A 66 4.96 -2.51 -0.49
CA PRO A 66 5.21 -3.40 0.63
C PRO A 66 4.16 -3.27 1.72
N THR A 67 3.55 -2.10 1.90
CA THR A 67 2.51 -1.89 2.90
C THR A 67 1.21 -1.51 2.21
N LYS A 68 0.12 -2.23 2.51
CA LYS A 68 -1.20 -2.03 1.90
C LYS A 68 -2.30 -2.15 2.96
N LEU A 69 -3.47 -1.59 2.66
CA LEU A 69 -4.69 -1.85 3.40
C LEU A 69 -5.52 -2.88 2.66
N GLY A 70 -6.02 -3.87 3.41
CA GLY A 70 -7.03 -4.81 2.95
C GLY A 70 -8.35 -4.53 3.64
N GLU A 71 -9.45 -4.69 2.93
CA GLU A 71 -10.81 -4.55 3.44
C GLU A 71 -11.52 -5.91 3.43
N PHE A 72 -12.20 -6.24 4.53
CA PHE A 72 -12.97 -7.47 4.61
C PHE A 72 -14.20 -7.39 3.71
N VAL A 73 -14.37 -8.38 2.84
CA VAL A 73 -15.48 -8.42 1.89
C VAL A 73 -16.74 -8.96 2.54
N THR A 74 -17.88 -8.31 2.28
CA THR A 74 -19.22 -8.80 2.63
C THR A 74 -20.05 -8.96 1.37
N GLU A 75 -20.87 -10.01 1.30
CA GLU A 75 -21.79 -10.21 0.17
C GLU A 75 -23.10 -9.45 0.42
N GLY A 76 -23.49 -8.58 -0.51
CA GLY A 76 -24.77 -7.84 -0.45
C GLY A 76 -24.91 -7.00 0.83
N SER A 77 -25.99 -7.24 1.58
CA SER A 77 -26.28 -6.55 2.85
C SER A 77 -25.91 -7.38 4.10
N HIS A 78 -25.11 -8.44 3.94
CA HIS A 78 -24.67 -9.24 5.07
C HIS A 78 -23.73 -8.44 6.00
N PRO A 79 -23.81 -8.67 7.32
CA PRO A 79 -22.99 -7.97 8.28
C PRO A 79 -21.53 -8.45 8.22
N LEU A 80 -20.60 -7.66 8.73
CA LEU A 80 -19.16 -7.93 8.68
C LEU A 80 -18.78 -9.27 9.33
N GLU A 81 -19.53 -9.69 10.34
CA GLU A 81 -19.41 -10.98 11.03
C GLU A 81 -19.60 -12.20 10.10
N SER A 82 -20.25 -12.04 8.93
CA SER A 82 -20.36 -13.11 7.95
C SER A 82 -19.05 -13.39 7.23
N ASN A 83 -18.08 -12.46 7.25
CA ASN A 83 -16.77 -12.66 6.67
C ASN A 83 -15.94 -13.63 7.54
N PRO A 84 -15.50 -14.79 7.00
CA PRO A 84 -14.79 -15.79 7.78
C PRO A 84 -13.45 -15.31 8.36
N ASN A 85 -12.71 -14.47 7.61
CA ASN A 85 -11.47 -13.88 8.11
C ASN A 85 -11.77 -12.92 9.25
N TYR A 86 -12.70 -11.97 9.09
CA TYR A 86 -13.09 -11.04 10.14
C TYR A 86 -13.54 -11.78 11.41
N ALA A 87 -14.39 -12.79 11.29
CA ALA A 87 -14.85 -13.59 12.42
C ALA A 87 -13.68 -14.27 13.17
N LEU A 88 -12.68 -14.79 12.45
CA LEU A 88 -11.47 -15.37 13.07
C LEU A 88 -10.64 -14.30 13.80
N PHE A 89 -10.43 -13.14 13.18
CA PHE A 89 -9.74 -12.02 13.83
C PHE A 89 -10.46 -11.57 15.10
N GLN A 90 -11.79 -11.48 15.09
CA GLN A 90 -12.59 -11.10 16.25
C GLN A 90 -12.50 -12.13 17.39
N ARG A 91 -12.57 -13.43 17.08
CA ARG A 91 -12.42 -14.47 18.11
C ARG A 91 -11.04 -14.45 18.77
N ALA A 92 -9.98 -14.28 17.99
CA ALA A 92 -8.62 -14.15 18.52
C ALA A 92 -8.42 -12.85 19.30
N LEU A 93 -8.97 -11.73 18.81
CA LEU A 93 -8.88 -10.43 19.48
C LEU A 93 -9.58 -10.41 20.83
N HIS A 94 -10.69 -11.15 20.99
CA HIS A 94 -11.48 -11.20 22.23
C HIS A 94 -11.26 -12.46 23.06
N ALA A 95 -10.25 -13.27 22.75
CA ALA A 95 -9.87 -14.41 23.58
C ALA A 95 -9.46 -13.93 24.98
N GLN A 96 -10.02 -14.58 26.01
CA GLN A 96 -9.85 -14.22 27.42
C GLN A 96 -8.96 -15.18 28.20
N THR A 97 -8.58 -16.31 27.58
CA THR A 97 -7.71 -17.31 28.18
C THR A 97 -6.59 -17.69 27.21
N SER A 98 -5.46 -18.09 27.76
CA SER A 98 -4.31 -18.55 26.97
C SER A 98 -4.67 -19.77 26.10
N ALA A 99 -5.61 -20.62 26.56
CA ALA A 99 -6.09 -21.78 25.82
C ALA A 99 -6.98 -21.38 24.62
N ASP A 100 -7.92 -20.46 24.81
CA ASP A 100 -8.76 -19.94 23.73
C ASP A 100 -7.91 -19.20 22.70
N PHE A 101 -6.98 -18.36 23.18
CA PHE A 101 -6.10 -17.61 22.30
C PHE A 101 -5.22 -18.54 21.46
N LYS A 102 -4.68 -19.61 22.06
CA LYS A 102 -3.93 -20.65 21.34
C LYS A 102 -4.80 -21.29 20.24
N LYS A 103 -6.02 -21.71 20.57
CA LYS A 103 -6.94 -22.36 19.63
C LYS A 103 -7.23 -21.47 18.42
N GLU A 104 -7.57 -20.20 18.64
CA GLU A 104 -7.83 -19.27 17.54
C GLU A 104 -6.55 -18.91 16.78
N SER A 105 -5.40 -18.89 17.46
CA SER A 105 -4.08 -18.70 16.83
C SER A 105 -3.70 -19.84 15.89
N GLU A 106 -4.03 -21.09 16.24
CA GLU A 106 -3.78 -22.27 15.40
C GLU A 106 -4.49 -22.19 14.05
N ALA A 107 -5.72 -21.68 14.02
CA ALA A 107 -6.48 -21.50 12.77
C ALA A 107 -5.77 -20.57 11.77
N PHE A 108 -5.08 -19.53 12.25
CA PHE A 108 -4.24 -18.70 11.38
C PHE A 108 -3.05 -19.51 10.83
N VAL A 109 -2.35 -20.27 11.66
CA VAL A 109 -1.17 -21.02 11.20
C VAL A 109 -1.57 -22.09 10.18
N GLU A 110 -2.69 -22.79 10.40
CA GLU A 110 -3.24 -23.76 9.46
C GLU A 110 -3.53 -23.14 8.10
N THR A 111 -4.19 -21.98 8.09
CA THR A 111 -4.48 -21.24 6.86
C THR A 111 -3.19 -20.82 6.15
N TYR A 112 -2.20 -20.32 6.89
CA TYR A 112 -0.93 -19.89 6.32
C TYR A 112 -0.15 -21.06 5.69
N VAL A 113 -0.12 -22.23 6.35
CA VAL A 113 0.60 -23.42 5.87
C VAL A 113 0.01 -23.97 4.57
N GLN A 114 -1.28 -23.77 4.34
CA GLN A 114 -1.97 -24.19 3.11
C GLN A 114 -1.75 -23.25 1.92
N THR A 115 -1.18 -22.06 2.12
CA THR A 115 -0.91 -21.12 1.03
C THR A 115 0.12 -21.68 0.03
N SER A 116 -0.02 -21.32 -1.25
CA SER A 116 0.88 -21.78 -2.32
C SER A 116 2.31 -21.23 -2.16
N ALA A 117 2.45 -20.03 -1.58
CA ALA A 117 3.71 -19.34 -1.38
C ALA A 117 4.30 -19.50 0.04
N VAL A 118 3.87 -20.53 0.79
CA VAL A 118 4.30 -20.77 2.17
C VAL A 118 5.84 -20.85 2.26
N ARG A 119 6.42 -20.27 3.32
CA ARG A 119 7.85 -20.37 3.62
C ARG A 119 8.07 -20.75 5.07
N GLY A 120 9.06 -21.61 5.31
CA GLY A 120 9.50 -21.95 6.67
C GLY A 120 9.93 -20.71 7.47
N GLY A 121 9.95 -20.85 8.79
CA GLY A 121 10.26 -19.75 9.70
C GLY A 121 9.42 -19.79 10.96
N VAL A 122 9.28 -18.63 11.59
CA VAL A 122 8.46 -18.45 12.79
C VAL A 122 7.22 -17.65 12.46
N PHE A 123 6.09 -18.10 12.99
CA PHE A 123 4.81 -17.42 12.93
C PHE A 123 4.36 -17.08 14.36
N LEU A 124 4.07 -15.81 14.60
CA LEU A 124 3.63 -15.30 15.90
C LEU A 124 2.24 -14.70 15.76
N VAL A 125 1.38 -15.00 16.71
CA VAL A 125 0.08 -14.32 16.88
C VAL A 125 0.11 -13.61 18.22
N CYS A 126 -0.09 -12.30 18.22
CA CYS A 126 0.08 -11.44 19.38
C CYS A 126 -1.18 -10.60 19.61
N GLN A 127 -1.82 -10.76 20.75
CA GLN A 127 -2.86 -9.86 21.24
C GLN A 127 -2.18 -8.82 22.13
N ALA A 128 -2.35 -7.54 21.81
CA ALA A 128 -1.65 -6.45 22.47
C ALA A 128 -2.54 -5.24 22.68
N LYS A 129 -2.25 -4.46 23.72
CA LYS A 129 -2.94 -3.23 24.08
C LYS A 129 -1.95 -2.07 24.14
N PRO A 130 -2.25 -0.88 23.60
CA PRO A 130 -1.42 0.30 23.80
C PRO A 130 -1.27 0.61 25.31
N LYS A 131 -0.05 0.89 25.77
CA LYS A 131 0.20 1.27 27.17
C LYS A 131 -0.35 2.67 27.52
N LYS A 132 -0.60 3.49 26.50
CA LYS A 132 -0.98 4.91 26.61
C LYS A 132 -2.00 5.23 25.51
N TYR A 133 -2.69 6.36 25.67
CA TYR A 133 -3.59 6.99 24.69
C TYR A 133 -5.01 6.40 24.59
N PHE A 134 -5.18 5.08 24.50
CA PHE A 134 -6.49 4.44 24.39
C PHE A 134 -6.42 2.94 24.75
N ASP A 135 -7.58 2.33 24.97
CA ASP A 135 -7.71 1.01 25.58
C ASP A 135 -8.04 -0.14 24.62
N ASP A 136 -8.11 0.15 23.31
CA ASP A 136 -8.46 -0.85 22.30
C ASP A 136 -7.39 -1.94 22.13
N LEU A 137 -7.87 -3.15 21.87
CA LEU A 137 -7.03 -4.31 21.60
C LEU A 137 -6.59 -4.32 20.14
N PHE A 138 -5.39 -4.84 19.91
CA PHE A 138 -4.84 -5.15 18.60
C PHE A 138 -4.44 -6.62 18.52
N LEU A 139 -4.59 -7.17 17.33
CA LEU A 139 -4.03 -8.44 16.93
C LEU A 139 -2.92 -8.18 15.90
N PHE A 140 -1.74 -8.68 16.19
CA PHE A 140 -0.60 -8.68 15.28
C PHE A 140 -0.26 -10.10 14.88
N LEU A 141 -0.20 -10.36 13.58
CA LEU A 141 0.32 -11.62 13.03
C LEU A 141 1.68 -11.31 12.45
N LEU A 142 2.73 -11.96 12.93
CA LEU A 142 4.10 -11.70 12.52
C LEU A 142 4.71 -12.95 11.91
N LYS A 143 5.38 -12.79 10.78
CA LYS A 143 6.11 -13.88 10.13
C LYS A 143 7.57 -13.49 9.95
N CYS A 144 8.45 -14.29 10.54
CA CYS A 144 9.89 -14.12 10.48
C CYS A 144 10.53 -15.30 9.74
N ASP A 145 11.45 -15.02 8.82
CA ASP A 145 12.22 -16.05 8.12
C ASP A 145 13.41 -16.49 8.98
N PHE A 146 13.84 -17.74 8.83
CA PHE A 146 15.10 -18.21 9.42
C PHE A 146 16.31 -17.61 8.69
N GLN A 147 17.41 -17.41 9.42
CA GLN A 147 18.72 -17.10 8.85
C GLN A 147 19.67 -18.28 8.98
N ASP A 148 20.44 -18.53 7.92
CA ASP A 148 21.39 -19.65 7.83
C ASP A 148 22.76 -19.35 8.47
N ASP A 149 23.13 -18.08 8.66
CA ASP A 149 24.51 -17.67 8.97
C ASP A 149 24.75 -17.09 10.38
N VAL A 150 23.84 -17.31 11.33
CA VAL A 150 24.00 -16.78 12.70
C VAL A 150 24.28 -17.94 13.65
N ALA A 151 25.53 -18.00 14.15
CA ALA A 151 25.93 -18.94 15.19
C ALA A 151 25.05 -18.75 16.43
N VAL A 152 24.22 -19.75 16.76
CA VAL A 152 23.40 -19.76 17.97
C VAL A 152 24.32 -20.02 19.17
N LEU A 153 24.76 -18.94 19.85
CA LEU A 153 25.35 -19.06 21.19
C LEU A 153 24.24 -19.48 22.15
N SER A 154 24.19 -20.78 22.42
CA SER A 154 23.14 -21.43 23.21
C SER A 154 23.34 -21.21 24.70
N ASP A 155 23.03 -20.01 25.19
CA ASP A 155 23.02 -19.75 26.63
C ASP A 155 21.84 -20.48 27.31
N ALA A 156 22.04 -20.93 28.54
CA ALA A 156 21.27 -22.03 29.13
C ALA A 156 19.78 -21.75 29.41
N ASN A 157 19.36 -20.48 29.34
CA ASN A 157 18.02 -20.01 29.72
C ASN A 157 17.27 -19.28 28.59
N THR A 158 17.75 -19.33 27.34
CA THR A 158 17.19 -18.53 26.23
C THR A 158 16.34 -19.34 25.25
N LEU A 159 15.21 -18.75 24.86
CA LEU A 159 14.20 -19.22 23.88
C LEU A 159 14.75 -19.79 22.56
N VAL A 160 15.99 -19.45 22.23
CA VAL A 160 16.69 -19.80 20.98
C VAL A 160 17.38 -21.17 21.07
N LYS A 161 17.30 -21.89 22.19
CA LYS A 161 18.00 -23.18 22.35
C LYS A 161 17.47 -24.34 21.52
N LYS A 162 16.28 -24.26 20.93
CA LYS A 162 15.65 -25.37 20.17
C LYS A 162 15.30 -25.07 18.72
N VAL A 163 15.45 -23.82 18.29
CA VAL A 163 15.52 -23.49 16.88
C VAL A 163 17.01 -23.33 16.60
N GLU A 164 17.64 -24.27 15.91
CA GLU A 164 19.08 -24.25 15.57
C GLU A 164 19.47 -23.06 14.65
N ARG A 165 18.56 -22.11 14.41
CA ARG A 165 18.65 -21.03 13.44
C ARG A 165 18.20 -19.71 14.08
N ALA A 166 18.89 -18.61 13.78
CA ALA A 166 18.48 -17.30 14.27
C ALA A 166 17.26 -16.76 13.51
N ILE A 167 16.46 -15.95 14.19
CA ILE A 167 15.27 -15.28 13.66
C ILE A 167 15.61 -13.80 13.48
N THR A 168 15.24 -13.20 12.34
CA THR A 168 15.50 -11.78 12.05
C THR A 168 14.22 -10.97 11.91
N THR A 169 14.25 -9.72 12.37
CA THR A 169 13.16 -8.75 12.16
C THR A 169 13.34 -7.93 10.87
N LYS A 170 14.51 -8.01 10.20
CA LYS A 170 14.88 -7.14 9.06
C LYS A 170 13.89 -7.22 7.89
N ASN A 171 13.32 -8.38 7.65
CA ASN A 171 12.28 -8.63 6.63
C ASN A 171 11.02 -9.23 7.26
N MET A 172 10.73 -8.87 8.51
CA MET A 172 9.53 -9.36 9.20
C MET A 172 8.29 -8.85 8.49
N LYS A 173 7.41 -9.79 8.21
CA LYS A 173 6.12 -9.53 7.59
C LYS A 173 5.10 -9.44 8.70
N SER A 174 4.12 -8.57 8.54
CA SER A 174 3.16 -8.31 9.62
C SER A 174 1.77 -8.00 9.10
N ILE A 175 0.77 -8.47 9.82
CA ILE A 175 -0.60 -7.97 9.75
C ILE A 175 -0.89 -7.24 11.06
N GLN A 176 -1.51 -6.08 10.96
CA GLN A 176 -2.11 -5.35 12.09
C GLN A 176 -3.63 -5.32 11.90
N TYR A 177 -4.35 -5.72 12.93
CA TYR A 177 -5.80 -5.60 13.04
C TYR A 177 -6.19 -5.07 14.43
N PRO A 178 -7.16 -4.16 14.57
CA PRO A 178 -7.76 -3.35 13.51
C PRO A 178 -6.74 -2.37 12.88
N TYR A 179 -7.08 -1.82 11.71
CA TYR A 179 -6.26 -0.75 11.14
C TYR A 179 -6.41 0.52 11.99
N MET A 180 -5.29 1.20 12.25
CA MET A 180 -5.26 2.46 12.98
C MET A 180 -4.85 3.56 12.02
N ILE A 181 -5.78 4.48 11.74
CA ILE A 181 -5.55 5.63 10.87
C ILE A 181 -4.64 6.62 11.61
N GLU A 182 -5.08 7.01 12.81
CA GLU A 182 -4.41 7.90 13.74
C GLU A 182 -4.59 7.36 15.17
N GLU A 183 -3.81 7.86 16.13
CA GLU A 183 -3.88 7.37 17.51
C GLU A 183 -5.31 7.55 18.08
N GLY A 184 -5.98 6.45 18.41
CA GLY A 184 -7.37 6.43 18.89
C GLY A 184 -8.45 6.35 17.81
N MET A 185 -8.08 6.32 16.51
CA MET A 185 -9.03 6.14 15.40
C MET A 185 -8.79 4.81 14.69
N LEU A 186 -9.73 3.87 14.87
CA LEU A 186 -9.64 2.50 14.38
C LEU A 186 -10.70 2.19 13.33
N GLU A 187 -10.31 1.41 12.34
CA GLU A 187 -11.21 0.83 11.34
C GLU A 187 -11.21 -0.70 11.48
N TYR A 188 -12.33 -1.25 11.93
CA TYR A 188 -12.51 -2.69 12.17
C TYR A 188 -12.85 -3.47 10.89
N ASN A 189 -13.26 -2.80 9.82
CA ASN A 189 -13.45 -3.41 8.50
C ASN A 189 -12.13 -3.58 7.74
N LYS A 190 -10.99 -3.11 8.27
CA LYS A 190 -9.70 -3.13 7.57
C LYS A 190 -8.58 -3.79 8.34
N VAL A 191 -7.66 -4.39 7.59
CA VAL A 191 -6.38 -4.91 8.04
C VAL A 191 -5.24 -4.16 7.36
N LYS A 192 -4.15 -3.92 8.08
CA LYS A 192 -2.92 -3.42 7.47
C LYS A 192 -1.93 -4.55 7.29
N ILE A 193 -1.49 -4.77 6.07
CA ILE A 193 -0.47 -5.77 5.76
C ILE A 193 0.87 -5.08 5.45
N HIS A 194 1.96 -5.71 5.84
CA HIS A 194 3.31 -5.35 5.42
C HIS A 194 4.08 -6.59 4.98
N GLN A 195 4.52 -6.56 3.73
CA GLN A 195 5.29 -7.59 3.05
C GLN A 195 6.30 -6.97 2.07
N SER A 196 7.60 -7.02 2.39
CA SER A 196 8.66 -6.46 1.53
C SER A 196 9.08 -7.35 0.36
N SER A 197 8.34 -8.42 0.08
CA SER A 197 8.69 -9.44 -0.91
C SER A 197 7.67 -9.52 -2.05
N HIS A 198 8.11 -9.94 -3.24
CA HIS A 198 7.23 -10.17 -4.39
C HIS A 198 6.19 -11.29 -4.19
N ALA A 199 6.42 -12.20 -3.24
CA ALA A 199 5.47 -13.26 -2.92
C ALA A 199 4.27 -12.69 -2.15
N ARG A 200 3.05 -12.93 -2.66
CA ARG A 200 1.77 -12.42 -2.14
C ARG A 200 1.21 -13.25 -0.96
N TYR A 201 2.04 -13.85 -0.11
CA TYR A 201 1.56 -14.79 0.92
C TYR A 201 0.50 -14.22 1.84
N PHE A 202 0.57 -12.94 2.25
CA PHE A 202 -0.44 -12.38 3.16
C PHE A 202 -1.70 -11.91 2.43
N GLU A 203 -1.61 -11.70 1.12
CA GLU A 203 -2.79 -11.48 0.28
C GLU A 203 -3.51 -12.83 0.09
N ASP A 204 -2.77 -13.91 -0.21
CA ASP A 204 -3.31 -15.26 -0.38
C ASP A 204 -3.79 -15.88 0.95
N PHE A 205 -3.21 -15.45 2.08
CA PHE A 205 -3.55 -15.89 3.43
C PHE A 205 -4.97 -15.47 3.86
N LEU A 206 -5.49 -14.37 3.30
CA LEU A 206 -6.79 -13.80 3.65
C LEU A 206 -7.71 -13.81 2.42
N PRO A 207 -8.30 -14.96 2.07
CA PRO A 207 -9.07 -15.11 0.82
C PRO A 207 -10.33 -14.23 0.77
N PHE A 208 -10.85 -13.77 1.91
CA PHE A 208 -12.03 -12.90 1.99
C PHE A 208 -11.66 -11.44 2.28
N VAL A 209 -10.46 -11.01 1.88
CA VAL A 209 -10.00 -9.62 1.99
C VAL A 209 -9.60 -9.12 0.60
N THR A 210 -10.13 -7.96 0.20
CA THR A 210 -9.74 -7.29 -1.03
C THR A 210 -8.71 -6.21 -0.75
N TYR A 211 -7.82 -5.98 -1.71
CA TYR A 211 -6.80 -4.93 -1.64
C TYR A 211 -7.07 -3.96 -2.79
N GLY A 212 -6.92 -2.66 -2.53
CA GLY A 212 -7.18 -1.66 -3.55
C GLY A 212 -6.17 -1.73 -4.70
N ASP A 213 -6.67 -1.47 -5.90
CA ASP A 213 -5.85 -1.41 -7.11
C ASP A 213 -4.79 -0.31 -7.00
N PRO A 214 -3.64 -0.46 -7.68
CA PRO A 214 -2.62 0.56 -7.73
C PRO A 214 -3.18 1.89 -8.23
N MET A 215 -2.68 2.98 -7.69
CA MET A 215 -3.17 4.31 -8.02
C MET A 215 -3.17 4.64 -9.52
N PRO A 216 -2.13 4.26 -10.30
CA PRO A 216 -2.14 4.42 -11.74
C PRO A 216 -3.29 3.68 -12.45
N GLU A 217 -3.69 2.50 -11.97
CA GLU A 217 -4.78 1.71 -12.57
C GLU A 217 -6.14 2.32 -12.26
N VAL A 218 -6.35 2.79 -11.04
CA VAL A 218 -7.59 3.49 -10.67
C VAL A 218 -7.74 4.79 -11.48
N ILE A 219 -6.68 5.59 -11.60
CA ILE A 219 -6.70 6.82 -12.42
C ILE A 219 -7.00 6.47 -13.88
N LYS A 220 -6.35 5.43 -14.42
CA LYS A 220 -6.61 4.96 -15.79
C LYS A 220 -8.08 4.57 -15.99
N SER A 221 -8.66 3.81 -15.07
CA SER A 221 -10.07 3.40 -15.14
C SER A 221 -11.00 4.62 -15.09
N GLN A 222 -10.72 5.59 -14.22
CA GLN A 222 -11.54 6.81 -14.12
C GLN A 222 -11.49 7.65 -15.40
N VAL A 223 -10.29 7.83 -15.96
CA VAL A 223 -10.12 8.52 -17.26
C VAL A 223 -10.88 7.77 -18.36
N GLN A 224 -10.81 6.44 -18.38
CA GLN A 224 -11.52 5.62 -19.37
C GLN A 224 -13.04 5.80 -19.27
N THR A 225 -13.61 5.68 -18.07
CA THR A 225 -15.05 5.87 -17.83
C THR A 225 -15.51 7.24 -18.32
N MET A 226 -14.80 8.29 -17.93
CA MET A 226 -15.16 9.65 -18.32
C MET A 226 -15.06 9.91 -19.82
N VAL A 227 -14.02 9.41 -20.50
CA VAL A 227 -13.93 9.54 -21.97
C VAL A 227 -15.06 8.76 -22.63
N GLN A 228 -15.41 7.58 -22.12
CA GLN A 228 -16.53 6.80 -22.62
C GLN A 228 -17.87 7.53 -22.44
N ASP A 229 -18.09 8.15 -21.28
CA ASP A 229 -19.29 8.95 -21.01
C ASP A 229 -19.38 10.15 -21.97
N HIS A 230 -18.26 10.87 -22.17
CA HIS A 230 -18.19 11.96 -23.15
C HIS A 230 -18.51 11.50 -24.58
N VAL A 231 -18.01 10.33 -24.99
CA VAL A 231 -18.30 9.74 -26.30
C VAL A 231 -19.78 9.40 -26.43
N ASN A 232 -20.37 8.83 -25.38
CA ASN A 232 -21.79 8.47 -25.34
C ASN A 232 -22.71 9.70 -25.45
N GLU A 233 -22.30 10.83 -24.89
CA GLU A 233 -23.07 12.08 -24.92
C GLU A 233 -22.91 12.86 -26.23
N THR A 234 -21.73 12.81 -26.83
CA THR A 234 -21.38 13.63 -28.01
C THR A 234 -21.80 12.98 -29.31
N PHE A 235 -21.68 11.65 -29.40
CA PHE A 235 -21.88 10.91 -30.64
C PHE A 235 -23.10 10.00 -30.57
N SER A 236 -23.82 9.88 -31.70
CA SER A 236 -24.90 8.90 -31.81
C SER A 236 -24.35 7.47 -31.79
N SER A 237 -25.16 6.53 -31.28
CA SER A 237 -24.76 5.13 -31.06
C SER A 237 -24.33 4.39 -32.33
N GLU A 238 -24.77 4.83 -33.51
CA GLU A 238 -24.48 4.19 -34.80
C GLU A 238 -23.47 4.98 -35.65
N SER A 239 -22.87 6.05 -35.11
CA SER A 239 -21.89 6.84 -35.85
C SER A 239 -20.56 6.11 -36.00
N SER A 240 -19.94 6.23 -37.17
CA SER A 240 -18.58 5.71 -37.41
C SER A 240 -17.55 6.41 -36.52
N GLU A 241 -17.76 7.70 -36.24
CA GLU A 241 -16.90 8.52 -35.37
C GLU A 241 -16.84 7.98 -33.93
N ARG A 242 -17.97 7.47 -33.41
CA ARG A 242 -18.03 6.80 -32.12
C ARG A 242 -17.22 5.51 -32.13
N GLN A 243 -17.38 4.68 -33.15
CA GLN A 243 -16.67 3.40 -33.27
C GLN A 243 -15.16 3.63 -33.32
N GLU A 244 -14.70 4.60 -34.10
CA GLU A 244 -13.29 4.98 -34.17
C GLU A 244 -12.74 5.47 -32.81
N MET A 245 -13.55 6.23 -32.06
CA MET A 245 -13.15 6.72 -30.75
C MET A 245 -13.13 5.62 -29.67
N GLU A 246 -14.07 4.67 -29.72
CA GLU A 246 -14.10 3.48 -28.84
C GLU A 246 -12.89 2.58 -29.12
N GLU A 247 -12.59 2.26 -30.38
CA GLU A 247 -11.40 1.48 -30.76
C GLU A 247 -10.09 2.14 -30.30
N ARG A 248 -10.00 3.48 -30.41
CA ARG A 248 -8.85 4.23 -29.92
C ARG A 248 -8.74 4.23 -28.40
N LEU A 249 -9.86 4.31 -27.68
CA LEU A 249 -9.88 4.24 -26.22
C LEU A 249 -9.42 2.86 -25.73
N GLU A 250 -9.85 1.79 -26.40
CA GLU A 250 -9.38 0.42 -26.14
C GLU A 250 -7.87 0.30 -26.38
N SER A 251 -7.39 0.80 -27.53
CA SER A 251 -5.97 0.84 -27.86
C SER A 251 -5.14 1.64 -26.85
N TRP A 252 -5.62 2.83 -26.46
CA TRP A 252 -5.01 3.64 -25.40
C TRP A 252 -5.00 2.91 -24.05
N SER A 253 -6.07 2.19 -23.71
CA SER A 253 -6.13 1.41 -22.47
C SER A 253 -5.10 0.28 -22.50
N ALA A 254 -4.92 -0.41 -23.62
CA ALA A 254 -3.96 -1.50 -23.78
C ALA A 254 -2.49 -1.04 -23.92
N SER A 255 -2.24 0.22 -24.29
CA SER A 255 -0.88 0.72 -24.54
C SER A 255 -0.03 0.84 -23.28
N GLU A 256 1.21 0.35 -23.36
CA GLU A 256 2.25 0.51 -22.34
C GLU A 256 2.91 1.90 -22.38
N THR A 257 2.92 2.55 -23.56
CA THR A 257 3.41 3.92 -23.76
C THR A 257 2.24 4.90 -23.80
N ARG A 258 2.42 6.07 -23.18
CA ARG A 258 1.41 7.13 -23.14
C ARG A 258 1.87 8.29 -24.01
N GLU A 259 1.03 8.67 -24.95
CA GLU A 259 1.24 9.82 -25.84
C GLU A 259 0.04 10.78 -25.73
N LEU A 260 0.29 12.07 -25.99
CA LEU A 260 -0.76 13.08 -26.00
C LEU A 260 -1.77 12.77 -27.13
N GLN A 261 -3.05 12.67 -26.79
CA GLN A 261 -4.08 12.26 -27.75
C GLN A 261 -4.78 13.42 -28.47
N GLU A 262 -4.67 14.66 -27.98
CA GLU A 262 -5.31 15.87 -28.54
C GLU A 262 -6.83 15.72 -28.83
N GLN A 263 -7.57 15.02 -27.96
CA GLN A 263 -9.02 14.77 -28.15
C GLN A 263 -9.94 15.66 -27.30
N LEU A 264 -9.50 16.01 -26.10
CA LEU A 264 -10.28 16.80 -25.16
C LEU A 264 -9.78 18.24 -25.17
N ASN A 265 -10.72 19.18 -25.09
CA ASN A 265 -10.38 20.59 -24.90
C ASN A 265 -10.03 20.89 -23.43
N HIS A 266 -9.53 22.10 -23.18
CA HIS A 266 -9.09 22.53 -21.86
C HIS A 266 -10.16 22.37 -20.77
N HIS A 267 -11.38 22.84 -21.02
CA HIS A 267 -12.47 22.79 -20.05
C HIS A 267 -12.81 21.35 -19.65
N GLN A 268 -12.88 20.45 -20.63
CA GLN A 268 -13.15 19.03 -20.39
C GLN A 268 -12.05 18.38 -19.55
N VAL A 269 -10.78 18.72 -19.78
CA VAL A 269 -9.66 18.18 -18.98
C VAL A 269 -9.66 18.75 -17.55
N VAL A 270 -10.10 19.99 -17.36
CA VAL A 270 -10.24 20.59 -16.01
C VAL A 270 -11.38 19.91 -15.24
N GLU A 271 -12.54 19.70 -15.87
CA GLU A 271 -13.67 18.98 -15.27
C GLU A 271 -13.29 17.53 -14.90
N ALA A 272 -12.60 16.84 -15.81
CA ALA A 272 -12.01 15.52 -15.61
C ALA A 272 -11.13 15.45 -14.36
N THR A 273 -10.21 16.41 -14.29
CA THR A 273 -9.23 16.54 -13.22
C THR A 273 -9.90 16.76 -11.88
N ALA A 274 -10.94 17.61 -11.83
CA ALA A 274 -11.73 17.84 -10.64
C ALA A 274 -12.48 16.58 -10.17
N ALA A 275 -13.10 15.85 -11.10
CA ALA A 275 -13.80 14.60 -10.80
C ALA A 275 -12.86 13.53 -10.22
N ILE A 276 -11.67 13.36 -10.82
CA ILE A 276 -10.65 12.43 -10.33
C ILE A 276 -10.15 12.85 -8.95
N THR A 277 -9.83 14.13 -8.76
CA THR A 277 -9.26 14.62 -7.49
C THR A 277 -10.27 14.58 -6.35
N ALA A 278 -11.57 14.70 -6.63
CA ALA A 278 -12.62 14.51 -5.64
C ALA A 278 -12.65 13.09 -5.05
N HIS A 279 -12.31 12.08 -5.86
CA HIS A 279 -12.26 10.67 -5.42
C HIS A 279 -10.88 10.25 -4.94
N ILE A 280 -9.82 10.85 -5.49
CA ILE A 280 -8.42 10.57 -5.16
C ILE A 280 -7.74 11.90 -4.82
N PRO A 281 -7.89 12.36 -3.56
CA PRO A 281 -7.16 13.53 -3.07
C PRO A 281 -5.65 13.31 -3.23
N ASP A 282 -4.91 14.40 -3.46
CA ASP A 282 -3.45 14.41 -3.64
C ASP A 282 -2.92 13.62 -4.86
N SER A 283 -3.77 13.29 -5.83
CA SER A 283 -3.32 12.68 -7.09
C SER A 283 -2.30 13.58 -7.80
N LYS A 284 -1.26 12.98 -8.40
CA LYS A 284 -0.18 13.72 -9.08
C LYS A 284 0.00 13.18 -10.48
N THR A 285 0.33 14.08 -11.40
CA THR A 285 0.72 13.73 -12.76
C THR A 285 2.19 14.05 -13.01
N THR A 286 2.76 13.41 -14.02
CA THR A 286 4.13 13.66 -14.48
C THR A 286 4.12 13.79 -15.99
N ILE A 287 4.59 14.92 -16.49
CA ILE A 287 4.69 15.21 -17.91
C ILE A 287 6.17 15.28 -18.29
N LYS A 288 6.52 14.64 -19.41
CA LYS A 288 7.86 14.72 -20.01
C LYS A 288 7.77 15.54 -21.30
N LEU A 289 8.44 16.69 -21.34
CA LEU A 289 8.61 17.53 -22.53
C LEU A 289 10.09 17.46 -22.97
N GLY A 290 10.40 16.61 -23.95
CA GLY A 290 11.79 16.34 -24.32
C GLY A 290 12.58 15.71 -23.17
N GLU A 291 13.61 16.41 -22.68
CA GLU A 291 14.41 15.98 -21.52
C GLU A 291 13.89 16.52 -20.19
N VAL A 292 12.93 17.45 -20.21
CA VAL A 292 12.37 18.06 -19.01
C VAL A 292 11.25 17.19 -18.46
N VAL A 293 11.35 16.83 -17.18
CA VAL A 293 10.31 16.09 -16.45
C VAL A 293 9.72 17.00 -15.38
N VAL A 294 8.42 17.25 -15.47
CA VAL A 294 7.69 18.09 -14.50
C VAL A 294 6.65 17.23 -13.79
N LYS A 295 6.63 17.29 -12.47
CA LYS A 295 5.67 16.57 -11.62
C LYS A 295 4.88 17.57 -10.79
N PHE A 296 3.56 17.48 -10.84
CA PHE A 296 2.65 18.40 -10.15
C PHE A 296 1.37 17.69 -9.71
N PRO A 297 0.65 18.22 -8.69
CA PRO A 297 -0.71 17.78 -8.34
C PRO A 297 -1.66 17.87 -9.54
N LEU A 298 -2.56 16.89 -9.71
CA LEU A 298 -3.43 16.86 -10.89
C LEU A 298 -4.34 18.09 -10.94
N ASP A 299 -4.91 18.49 -9.80
CA ASP A 299 -5.74 19.68 -9.60
C ASP A 299 -5.04 21.01 -9.88
N ALA A 300 -3.71 21.05 -9.94
CA ALA A 300 -3.00 22.25 -10.37
C ALA A 300 -3.17 22.54 -11.88
N TYR A 301 -3.59 21.55 -12.68
CA TYR A 301 -3.89 21.75 -14.11
C TYR A 301 -5.17 22.56 -14.30
N GLY A 302 -5.08 23.67 -15.02
CA GLY A 302 -6.20 24.60 -15.20
C GLY A 302 -6.10 25.85 -14.34
N ASP A 303 -5.50 25.72 -13.16
CA ASP A 303 -5.29 26.84 -12.24
C ASP A 303 -3.90 27.45 -12.39
N ASN A 304 -2.86 26.70 -12.02
CA ASN A 304 -1.48 27.18 -11.96
C ASN A 304 -0.57 26.50 -12.99
N VAL A 305 -1.05 25.43 -13.64
CA VAL A 305 -0.31 24.69 -14.66
C VAL A 305 -1.13 24.62 -15.94
N HIS A 306 -0.53 25.04 -17.05
CA HIS A 306 -1.15 25.05 -18.36
C HIS A 306 -0.25 24.39 -19.40
N LEU A 307 -0.84 23.54 -20.25
CA LEU A 307 -0.16 22.95 -21.40
C LEU A 307 -0.70 23.61 -22.67
N ALA A 308 0.20 24.16 -23.48
CA ALA A 308 -0.13 24.82 -24.72
C ALA A 308 0.77 24.34 -25.85
N LYS A 309 0.31 24.57 -27.08
CA LYS A 309 1.12 24.40 -28.29
C LYS A 309 1.58 25.77 -28.76
N PHE A 310 2.86 25.87 -29.08
CA PHE A 310 3.48 27.08 -29.59
C PHE A 310 4.31 26.69 -30.83
N ASN A 311 3.81 27.06 -32.00
CA ASN A 311 4.21 26.50 -33.30
C ASN A 311 4.04 24.96 -33.29
N ASP A 312 5.08 24.20 -33.65
CA ASP A 312 5.09 22.73 -33.60
C ASP A 312 5.68 22.18 -32.30
N ARG A 313 5.85 23.02 -31.27
CA ARG A 313 6.43 22.64 -29.98
C ARG A 313 5.38 22.72 -28.87
N TYR A 314 5.53 21.86 -27.86
CA TYR A 314 4.73 21.90 -26.64
C TYR A 314 5.40 22.76 -25.59
N VAL A 315 4.61 23.59 -24.91
CA VAL A 315 5.05 24.47 -23.83
C VAL A 315 4.20 24.20 -22.60
N LEU A 316 4.87 23.98 -21.46
CA LEU A 316 4.23 23.93 -20.16
C LEU A 316 4.49 25.26 -19.45
N VAL A 317 3.42 25.94 -19.06
CA VAL A 317 3.47 27.18 -18.28
C VAL A 317 3.08 26.87 -16.85
N VAL A 318 3.89 27.31 -15.90
CA VAL A 318 3.65 27.14 -14.46
C VAL A 318 3.66 28.52 -13.81
N ASP A 319 2.54 28.90 -13.21
CA ASP A 319 2.38 30.12 -12.42
C ASP A 319 2.57 29.82 -10.92
N ALA A 320 3.33 30.66 -10.23
CA ALA A 320 3.62 30.52 -8.82
C ALA A 320 4.03 31.87 -8.21
N GLU A 321 3.65 32.10 -6.94
CA GLU A 321 4.01 33.32 -6.21
C GLU A 321 5.50 33.41 -5.85
N GLN A 322 6.19 32.27 -5.78
CA GLN A 322 7.58 32.19 -5.36
C GLN A 322 8.33 31.07 -6.08
N VAL A 323 9.63 31.29 -6.27
CA VAL A 323 10.58 30.29 -6.81
C VAL A 323 11.59 29.97 -5.72
N THR A 324 11.76 28.68 -5.43
CA THR A 324 12.71 28.17 -4.43
C THR A 324 13.66 27.17 -5.06
N PHE A 325 14.92 27.16 -4.62
CA PHE A 325 15.94 26.22 -5.07
C PHE A 325 16.31 25.26 -3.94
N ASP A 326 16.71 24.04 -4.32
CA ASP A 326 17.32 23.10 -3.39
C ASP A 326 18.73 23.55 -2.95
N LYS A 327 19.37 22.80 -2.05
CA LYS A 327 20.70 23.15 -1.49
C LYS A 327 21.85 23.23 -2.52
N ASN A 328 21.62 22.86 -3.77
CA ASN A 328 22.63 22.87 -4.81
C ASN A 328 22.64 24.23 -5.50
N ALA A 329 23.81 24.88 -5.53
CA ALA A 329 23.96 26.19 -6.15
C ALA A 329 23.80 26.11 -7.68
N SER A 330 23.03 27.04 -8.24
CA SER A 330 22.77 27.22 -9.66
C SER A 330 22.91 28.69 -10.05
N PRO A 331 23.55 29.01 -11.19
CA PRO A 331 23.63 30.39 -11.68
C PRO A 331 22.25 30.99 -11.99
N ILE A 332 21.22 30.15 -12.19
CA ILE A 332 19.83 30.58 -12.43
C ILE A 332 19.26 31.32 -11.20
N GLU A 333 19.77 31.06 -10.00
CA GLU A 333 19.37 31.77 -8.77
C GLU A 333 19.59 33.28 -8.83
N PHE A 334 20.50 33.75 -9.70
CA PHE A 334 20.81 35.17 -9.89
C PHE A 334 20.10 35.77 -11.11
N LEU A 335 19.27 34.99 -11.81
CA LEU A 335 18.51 35.48 -12.96
C LEU A 335 17.54 36.57 -12.48
N LYS A 336 17.56 37.72 -13.14
CA LYS A 336 16.45 38.68 -13.09
C LYS A 336 15.41 38.23 -14.13
N PRO A 337 14.24 37.71 -13.74
CA PRO A 337 13.28 37.18 -14.69
C PRO A 337 12.74 38.30 -15.60
N ASP A 338 12.59 37.98 -16.88
CA ASP A 338 11.86 38.82 -17.84
C ASP A 338 10.34 38.59 -17.71
N HIS A 339 9.54 39.49 -18.28
CA HIS A 339 8.11 39.26 -18.46
C HIS A 339 7.85 38.10 -19.44
N LEU A 340 6.76 37.36 -19.23
CA LEU A 340 6.41 36.18 -20.01
C LEU A 340 6.32 36.50 -21.52
N GLU A 341 5.74 37.64 -21.87
CA GLU A 341 5.60 38.09 -23.26
C GLU A 341 6.96 38.23 -23.95
N ALA A 342 7.99 38.71 -23.24
CA ALA A 342 9.34 38.83 -23.78
C ALA A 342 10.00 37.46 -23.99
N VAL A 343 9.71 36.49 -23.13
CA VAL A 343 10.16 35.10 -23.31
C VAL A 343 9.49 34.48 -24.53
N ILE A 344 8.17 34.64 -24.68
CA ILE A 344 7.42 34.17 -25.84
C ILE A 344 7.97 34.79 -27.13
N GLN A 345 8.20 36.10 -27.18
CA GLN A 345 8.79 36.78 -28.34
C GLN A 345 10.18 36.24 -28.67
N ARG A 346 11.03 35.99 -27.66
CA ARG A 346 12.35 35.37 -27.86
C ARG A 346 12.23 33.96 -28.44
N MET A 347 11.24 33.18 -28.00
CA MET A 347 10.96 31.87 -28.57
C MET A 347 10.44 31.95 -30.00
N GLN A 348 9.67 32.98 -30.36
CA GLN A 348 9.23 33.24 -31.75
C GLN A 348 10.41 33.59 -32.66
N ALA A 349 11.34 34.40 -32.16
CA ALA A 349 12.55 34.81 -32.89
C ALA A 349 13.61 33.71 -32.99
N GLY A 350 13.42 32.59 -32.27
CA GLY A 350 14.40 31.52 -32.12
C GLY A 350 14.52 30.53 -33.30
N ASP A 351 14.01 30.86 -34.48
CA ASP A 351 14.17 30.10 -35.74
C ASP A 351 14.61 31.02 -36.92
N GLU A 352 15.47 32.02 -36.68
CA GLU A 352 16.31 32.67 -37.72
C GLU A 352 17.80 32.32 -37.59
#